data_AF-A0A9P6AHK7-F1
#
_entry.id   AF-A0A9P6AHK7-F1
#
_cell.length_a   1.000
_cell.length_b   1.000
_cell.length_c   1.000
_cell.angle_alpha   90.00
_cell.angle_beta   90.00
_cell.angle_gamma   90.00
#
_symmetry.space_group_name_H-M   'P 1'
#
loop_
_entity.id
_entity.type
_entity.pdbx_description
1 polymer ?
#
loop_
_entity_poly.entity_id
_entity_poly.type
_entity_poly.pdbx_seq_one_letter_code
_entity_poly.pdbx_strand_id
1 'polypeptide(L)'
;MSMRPAPVQLVKRGLFPCSPVYPALAVSLDMLEFVSTLFVHLAPNETAWADALTSFLARRGHVFEAQDSLRRRFASALGQYQVLVRVVTAEMDKQISVALACSPLVRPCLGAPHN
;
A
#
# COMPACT_ATOMS: atom_id res chain seq x y z
N MET A 1 0.28 -28.66 -10.09
CA MET A 1 0.34 -27.19 -10.29
C MET A 1 -0.09 -26.51 -9.00
N SER A 2 0.83 -25.93 -8.23
CA SER A 2 0.48 -25.22 -6.99
C SER A 2 -0.18 -23.87 -7.36
N MET A 3 -1.50 -23.80 -7.19
CA MET A 3 -2.27 -22.60 -7.50
C MET A 3 -2.01 -21.56 -6.41
N ARG A 4 -1.14 -20.58 -6.71
CA ARG A 4 -0.95 -19.44 -5.81
C ARG A 4 -2.26 -18.65 -5.71
N PRO A 5 -2.65 -18.16 -4.52
CA PRO A 5 -3.89 -17.39 -4.38
C PRO A 5 -3.86 -16.13 -5.26
N ALA A 6 -5.01 -15.78 -5.85
CA ALA A 6 -5.14 -14.66 -6.80
C ALA A 6 -4.54 -13.33 -6.31
N PRO A 7 -4.69 -12.90 -5.04
CA PRO A 7 -4.02 -11.71 -4.50
C PRO A 7 -2.51 -11.72 -4.69
N VAL A 8 -1.85 -12.86 -4.44
CA VAL A 8 -0.38 -12.97 -4.58
C VAL A 8 0.04 -12.87 -6.05
N GLN A 9 -0.78 -13.39 -6.97
CA GLN A 9 -0.50 -13.28 -8.40
C GLN A 9 -0.66 -11.85 -8.91
N LEU A 10 -1.69 -11.13 -8.42
CA LEU A 10 -1.92 -9.72 -8.76
C LEU A 10 -0.77 -8.84 -8.27
N VAL A 11 -0.35 -8.99 -7.01
CA VAL A 11 0.75 -8.18 -6.43
C VAL A 11 2.05 -8.41 -7.19
N LYS A 12 2.36 -9.65 -7.60
CA LYS A 12 3.52 -9.95 -8.45
C LYS A 12 3.49 -9.27 -9.82
N ARG A 13 2.32 -8.82 -10.27
CA ARG A 13 2.12 -8.08 -11.53
C ARG A 13 1.99 -6.57 -11.32
N GLY A 14 2.27 -6.07 -10.12
CA GLY A 14 2.14 -4.65 -9.79
C GLY A 14 0.70 -4.20 -9.53
N LEU A 15 -0.24 -5.14 -9.33
CA LEU A 15 -1.64 -4.85 -9.09
C LEU A 15 -2.01 -5.23 -7.65
N PHE A 16 -2.66 -4.32 -6.94
CA PHE A 16 -3.11 -4.50 -5.57
C PHE A 16 -4.62 -4.77 -5.52
N PRO A 17 -5.07 -5.88 -4.91
CA PRO A 17 -6.49 -6.19 -4.84
C PRO A 17 -7.21 -5.28 -3.84
N CYS A 18 -8.50 -5.02 -4.09
CA CYS A 18 -9.35 -4.29 -3.14
C CYS A 18 -9.75 -5.12 -1.90
N SER A 19 -9.56 -6.44 -1.95
CA SER A 19 -9.81 -7.37 -0.86
C SER A 19 -8.94 -8.63 -1.00
N PRO A 20 -8.37 -9.16 0.10
CA PRO A 20 -7.53 -10.36 0.09
C PRO A 20 -8.35 -11.64 -0.06
N VAL A 21 -9.63 -11.62 0.35
CA VAL A 21 -10.51 -12.81 0.32
C VAL A 21 -11.29 -12.86 -0.99
N TYR A 22 -11.79 -11.71 -1.46
CA TYR A 22 -12.59 -11.63 -2.68
C TYR A 22 -12.17 -10.43 -3.55
N PRO A 23 -11.11 -10.60 -4.38
CA PRO A 23 -10.56 -9.51 -5.19
C PRO A 23 -11.49 -9.17 -6.37
N ALA A 24 -12.43 -8.24 -6.15
CA ALA A 24 -13.37 -7.78 -7.18
C ALA A 24 -12.79 -6.67 -8.08
N LEU A 25 -11.73 -6.00 -7.64
CA LEU A 25 -11.01 -4.96 -8.36
C LEU A 25 -9.53 -5.05 -7.98
N ALA A 26 -8.65 -4.80 -8.93
CA ALA A 26 -7.23 -4.62 -8.67
C ALA A 26 -6.79 -3.25 -9.20
N VAL A 27 -5.99 -2.54 -8.42
CA VAL A 27 -5.51 -1.18 -8.69
C VAL A 27 -3.99 -1.22 -8.84
N SER A 28 -3.39 -0.46 -9.74
CA SER A 28 -1.92 -0.41 -9.85
C SER A 28 -1.29 0.08 -8.55
N LEU A 29 -0.17 -0.53 -8.14
CA LEU A 29 0.63 -0.06 -7.01
C LEU A 29 1.11 1.38 -7.23
N ASP A 30 1.55 1.72 -8.44
CA ASP A 30 1.99 3.08 -8.78
C ASP A 30 0.87 4.11 -8.61
N MET A 31 -0.37 3.71 -8.93
CA MET A 31 -1.54 4.57 -8.74
C MET A 31 -1.86 4.76 -7.26
N LEU A 32 -1.72 3.71 -6.45
CA LEU A 32 -1.94 3.79 -5.00
C LEU A 32 -0.86 4.64 -4.31
N GLU A 33 0.39 4.53 -4.74
CA GLU A 33 1.49 5.39 -4.28
C GLU A 33 1.27 6.85 -4.68
N PHE A 34 0.89 7.10 -5.94
CA PHE A 34 0.57 8.45 -6.41
C PHE A 34 -0.57 9.07 -5.60
N VAL A 35 -1.68 8.36 -5.40
CA VAL A 35 -2.83 8.89 -4.65
C VAL A 35 -2.51 9.06 -3.17
N SER A 36 -1.72 8.15 -2.57
CA SER A 36 -1.25 8.30 -1.19
C SER A 36 -0.43 9.58 -1.02
N THR A 37 0.47 9.86 -1.96
CA THR A 37 1.25 11.11 -1.99
C THR A 37 0.35 12.33 -2.24
N LEU A 38 -0.60 12.23 -3.17
CA LEU A 38 -1.55 13.30 -3.49
C LEU A 38 -2.39 13.70 -2.26
N PHE A 39 -2.84 12.74 -1.45
CA PHE A 39 -3.60 13.02 -0.23
C PHE A 39 -2.79 13.64 0.92
N VAL A 40 -1.46 13.59 0.86
CA VAL A 40 -0.61 14.39 1.78
C VAL A 40 -0.60 15.86 1.38
N HIS A 41 -0.73 16.16 0.08
CA HIS A 41 -0.63 17.50 -0.48
C HIS A 41 -1.98 18.16 -0.79
N LEU A 42 -3.07 17.40 -0.81
CA LEU A 42 -4.42 17.87 -1.08
C LEU A 42 -5.41 17.23 -0.09
N ALA A 43 -6.40 17.99 0.36
CA ALA A 43 -7.46 17.45 1.22
C ALA A 43 -8.08 16.19 0.57
N PRO A 44 -8.28 15.10 1.32
CA PRO A 44 -8.68 13.81 0.78
C PRO A 44 -10.09 13.90 0.20
N ASN A 45 -10.19 14.18 -1.10
CA ASN A 45 -11.43 14.23 -1.84
C ASN A 45 -11.66 12.92 -2.59
N GLU A 46 -11.54 11.78 -1.90
CA GLU A 46 -11.76 10.44 -2.48
C GLU A 46 -13.02 10.38 -3.36
N THR A 47 -14.08 11.10 -2.98
CA THR A 47 -15.30 11.25 -3.78
C THR A 47 -15.06 11.95 -5.11
N ALA A 48 -14.45 13.14 -5.13
CA ALA A 48 -14.20 13.87 -6.36
C ALA A 48 -13.20 13.13 -7.28
N TRP A 49 -12.19 12.48 -6.68
CA TRP A 49 -11.26 11.63 -7.42
C TRP A 49 -11.98 10.41 -8.03
N ALA A 50 -12.82 9.72 -7.25
CA ALA A 50 -13.57 8.57 -7.74
C ALA A 50 -14.61 8.96 -8.80
N ASP A 51 -15.26 10.11 -8.67
CA ASP A 51 -16.22 10.63 -9.66
C ASP A 51 -15.52 10.98 -10.98
N ALA A 52 -14.35 11.61 -10.90
CA ALA A 52 -13.53 11.91 -12.07
C ALA A 52 -13.05 10.63 -12.76
N LEU A 53 -12.59 9.64 -12.00
CA LEU A 53 -12.13 8.36 -12.55
C LEU A 53 -13.28 7.53 -13.12
N THR A 54 -14.44 7.50 -12.45
CA THR A 54 -15.66 6.85 -12.94
C THR A 54 -16.08 7.48 -14.27
N SER A 55 -16.12 8.81 -14.34
CA SER A 55 -16.45 9.55 -15.57
C SER A 55 -15.44 9.29 -16.70
N PHE A 56 -14.15 9.22 -16.36
CA PHE A 56 -13.09 8.89 -17.32
C PHE A 56 -13.22 7.47 -17.89
N LEU A 57 -13.51 6.49 -17.03
CA LEU A 57 -13.68 5.08 -17.39
C LEU A 57 -14.98 4.85 -18.17
N ALA A 58 -16.07 5.54 -17.81
CA ALA A 58 -17.33 5.48 -18.52
C ALA A 58 -17.18 5.92 -19.99
N ARG A 59 -16.40 6.98 -20.26
CA ARG A 59 -16.06 7.42 -21.64
C ARG A 59 -15.28 6.37 -22.44
N ARG A 60 -14.69 5.37 -21.79
CA ARG A 60 -13.95 4.27 -22.42
C ARG A 60 -14.75 2.96 -22.46
N GLY A 61 -16.05 3.00 -22.11
CA GLY A 61 -16.94 1.84 -22.11
C GLY A 61 -16.92 1.01 -20.82
N HIS A 62 -16.21 1.46 -19.78
CA HIS A 62 -16.20 0.79 -18.48
C HIS A 62 -17.21 1.44 -17.55
N VAL A 63 -18.37 0.79 -17.38
CA VAL A 63 -19.45 1.28 -16.52
C VAL A 63 -19.49 0.48 -15.22
N PHE A 64 -19.72 1.19 -14.12
CA PHE A 64 -19.88 0.61 -12.80
C PHE A 64 -21.38 0.61 -12.44
N GLU A 65 -21.94 -0.53 -12.05
CA GLU A 65 -23.39 -0.68 -11.81
C GLU A 65 -23.92 0.20 -10.67
N ALA A 66 -23.09 0.49 -9.68
CA ALA A 66 -23.46 1.34 -8.54
C ALA A 66 -22.54 2.57 -8.47
N GLN A 67 -23.16 3.73 -8.26
CA GLN A 67 -22.56 5.08 -8.20
C GLN A 67 -21.37 5.18 -7.22
N ASP A 68 -21.29 4.30 -6.22
CA ASP A 68 -20.21 4.28 -5.22
C ASP A 68 -19.23 3.10 -5.35
N SER A 69 -19.46 2.16 -6.28
CA SER A 69 -18.74 0.90 -6.28
C SER A 69 -17.24 1.06 -6.53
N LEU A 70 -16.85 1.99 -7.42
CA LEU A 70 -15.45 2.35 -7.62
C LEU A 70 -14.86 2.98 -6.37
N ARG A 71 -15.51 4.02 -5.82
CA ARG A 71 -15.06 4.73 -4.62
C ARG A 71 -14.80 3.79 -3.46
N ARG A 72 -15.76 2.90 -3.14
CA ARG A 72 -15.61 1.92 -2.04
C ARG A 72 -14.49 0.92 -2.31
N ARG A 73 -14.41 0.36 -3.52
CA ARG A 73 -13.38 -0.64 -3.86
C ARG A 73 -11.99 0.00 -3.85
N PHE A 74 -11.87 1.23 -4.33
CA PHE A 74 -10.63 1.98 -4.30
C PHE A 74 -10.22 2.34 -2.88
N ALA A 75 -11.12 2.90 -2.06
CA ALA A 75 -10.84 3.20 -0.65
C ALA A 75 -10.42 1.95 0.13
N SER A 76 -11.06 0.79 -0.15
CA SER A 76 -10.65 -0.49 0.43
C SER A 76 -9.24 -0.90 0.00
N ALA A 77 -8.92 -0.80 -1.30
CA ALA A 77 -7.58 -1.09 -1.81
C ALA A 77 -6.52 -0.17 -1.18
N LEU A 78 -6.81 1.13 -1.09
CA LEU A 78 -5.94 2.13 -0.50
C LEU A 78 -5.71 1.87 0.99
N GLY A 79 -6.77 1.59 1.75
CA GLY A 79 -6.65 1.26 3.17
C GLY A 79 -5.80 0.00 3.41
N GLN A 80 -5.98 -1.03 2.58
CA GLN A 80 -5.17 -2.25 2.67
C GLN A 80 -3.72 -2.04 2.24
N TYR A 81 -3.49 -1.19 1.24
CA TYR A 81 -2.15 -0.78 0.84
C TYR A 81 -1.43 -0.03 1.96
N GLN A 82 -2.10 0.92 2.61
CA GLN A 82 -1.55 1.66 3.74
C GLN A 82 -1.19 0.74 4.93
N VAL A 83 -2.05 -0.24 5.24
CA VAL A 83 -1.75 -1.26 6.25
C VAL A 83 -0.52 -2.07 5.86
N LEU A 84 -0.42 -2.52 4.61
CA LEU A 84 0.74 -3.26 4.12
C LEU A 84 2.02 -2.43 4.27
N VAL A 85 2.03 -1.18 3.82
CA VAL A 85 3.18 -0.28 3.95
C VAL A 85 3.59 -0.15 5.42
N ARG A 86 2.65 0.09 6.34
CA ARG A 86 2.94 0.18 7.78
C ARG A 86 3.59 -1.09 8.33
N VAL A 87 3.06 -2.26 7.98
CA VAL A 87 3.60 -3.55 8.43
C VAL A 87 5.00 -3.79 7.87
N VAL A 88 5.20 -3.52 6.59
CA VAL A 88 6.51 -3.69 5.93
C VAL A 88 7.54 -2.73 6.53
N THR A 89 7.21 -1.45 6.70
CA THR A 89 8.12 -0.47 7.32
C THR A 89 8.49 -0.90 8.75
N ALA A 90 7.52 -1.32 9.56
CA ALA A 90 7.79 -1.77 10.93
C ALA A 90 8.70 -3.02 10.98
N GLU A 91 8.50 -3.98 10.07
CA GLU A 91 9.38 -5.17 9.98
C GLU A 91 10.78 -4.79 9.47
N MET A 92 10.90 -3.88 8.52
CA MET A 92 12.19 -3.37 8.06
C MET A 92 12.94 -2.66 9.19
N ASP A 93 12.28 -1.77 9.94
CA ASP A 93 12.86 -1.08 11.09
C ASP A 93 13.34 -2.07 12.16
N LYS A 94 12.57 -3.12 12.41
CA LYS A 94 12.97 -4.21 13.30
C LYS A 94 14.23 -4.91 12.80
N GLN A 95 14.32 -5.27 11.52
CA GLN A 95 15.51 -5.91 10.97
C GLN A 95 16.73 -4.99 10.98
N ILE A 96 16.55 -3.70 10.71
CA ILE A 96 17.59 -2.68 10.83
C ILE A 96 18.09 -2.61 12.29
N SER A 97 17.18 -2.56 13.27
CA SER A 97 17.56 -2.51 14.69
C SER A 97 18.38 -3.73 15.14
N VAL A 98 18.02 -4.93 14.65
CA VAL A 98 18.76 -6.17 14.92
C VAL A 98 20.15 -6.13 14.26
N ALA A 99 20.24 -5.67 13.01
CA ALA A 99 21.52 -5.54 12.31
C ALA A 99 22.46 -4.52 12.99
N LEU A 100 21.90 -3.42 13.51
CA LEU A 100 22.64 -2.45 14.31
C LEU A 100 23.09 -3.03 15.66
N ALA A 101 22.25 -3.81 16.34
CA ALA A 101 22.58 -4.47 17.60
C ALA A 101 23.64 -5.58 17.47
N CYS A 102 23.70 -6.26 16.32
CA CYS A 102 24.72 -7.29 16.02
C CYS A 102 26.00 -6.72 15.41
N SER A 103 26.07 -5.41 15.09
CA SER A 103 27.27 -4.81 14.49
C SER A 103 28.35 -4.56 15.56
N PRO A 104 29.57 -5.10 15.41
CA PRO A 104 30.65 -4.95 16.40
C PRO A 104 31.18 -3.52 16.59
N LEU A 105 30.73 -2.56 15.76
CA LEU A 105 31.13 -1.15 15.83
C LEU A 105 30.20 -0.27 16.68
N VAL A 106 29.09 -0.80 17.21
CA VAL A 106 28.16 -0.08 18.11
C VAL A 106 28.23 -0.68 19.53
N ARG A 107 29.44 -0.94 20.05
CA ARG A 107 29.62 -1.00 21.50
C ARG A 107 29.87 0.42 22.00
N PRO A 108 29.06 0.97 22.93
CA PRO A 108 29.48 2.14 23.67
C PRO A 108 30.78 1.75 24.37
N CYS A 109 31.87 2.48 24.12
CA CYS A 109 33.08 2.40 24.94
C CYS A 109 32.74 2.94 26.34
N LEU A 110 32.02 2.16 27.14
CA LEU A 110 31.69 2.51 28.52
C LEU A 110 32.74 1.85 29.43
N GLY A 111 33.73 2.65 29.83
CA GLY A 111 34.63 2.31 30.93
C GLY A 111 36.11 2.45 30.60
N ALA A 112 36.66 3.64 30.82
CA ALA A 112 38.04 3.77 31.28
C ALA A 112 38.01 4.71 32.50
N PRO A 113 38.28 4.21 33.73
CA PRO A 113 38.47 5.09 34.87
C PRO A 113 39.79 5.83 34.68
N HIS A 114 39.74 7.17 34.67
CA HIS A 114 40.91 8.01 34.81
C HIS A 114 41.42 7.90 36.25
N ASN A 115 42.63 7.36 36.38
CA ASN A 115 43.49 7.49 37.56
C ASN A 115 44.11 8.88 37.59
#